data_AF-I3U957-F1
#
_entry.id   AF-I3U957-F1
#
_cell.length_a   1.000
_cell.length_b   1.000
_cell.length_c   1.000
_cell.angle_alpha   90.00
_cell.angle_beta   90.00
_cell.angle_gamma   90.00
#
_symmetry.space_group_name_H-M   'P 1'
#
loop_
_entity.id
_entity.type
_entity.pdbx_description
1 polymer ?
#
loop_
_entity_poly.entity_id
_entity_poly.type
_entity_poly.pdbx_seq_one_letter_code
_entity_poly.pdbx_strand_id
1 'polypeptide(L)'
;MDLQGQVVFYGGPGPTKPDHVIGVVAPTSSYRMDPYTPKLFEYGVKAAIGKGNRAKEIRQACIDFNAVSFSAIGGISATLFACIRKAEIVAYEDLKTEAIQRLEIENFPLLVTNDTQGGDLYEQEVEKYRKLLNA
;
A
#
# COMPACT_ATOMS: atom_id res chain seq x y z
N MET A 1 -0.05 17.61 -8.77
CA MET A 1 0.67 16.32 -8.87
C MET A 1 -0.10 15.43 -9.82
N ASP A 2 0.56 14.80 -10.77
CA ASP A 2 -0.06 13.80 -11.64
C ASP A 2 -0.07 12.43 -10.94
N LEU A 3 -1.25 11.81 -10.87
CA LEU A 3 -1.47 10.50 -10.24
C LEU A 3 -1.55 9.37 -11.27
N GLN A 4 -1.65 9.71 -12.56
CA GLN A 4 -1.81 8.73 -13.63
C GLN A 4 -0.62 7.76 -13.65
N GLY A 5 -0.92 6.45 -13.55
CA GLY A 5 0.09 5.40 -13.57
C GLY A 5 0.89 5.24 -12.27
N GLN A 6 0.60 6.03 -11.24
CA GLN A 6 1.33 6.00 -9.98
C GLN A 6 0.85 4.90 -9.03
N VAL A 7 1.68 4.61 -8.03
CA VAL A 7 1.37 3.73 -6.91
C VAL A 7 1.31 4.54 -5.63
N VAL A 8 0.27 4.32 -4.81
CA VAL A 8 0.10 5.01 -3.53
C VAL A 8 0.48 4.08 -2.39
N PHE A 9 1.46 4.47 -1.59
CA PHE A 9 1.88 3.74 -0.39
C PHE A 9 1.35 4.41 0.88
N TYR A 10 0.53 3.69 1.64
CA TYR A 10 0.00 4.15 2.91
C TYR A 10 1.02 3.88 4.04
N GLY A 11 1.81 4.89 4.36
CA GLY A 11 2.77 4.83 5.45
C GLY A 11 3.19 6.24 5.87
N GLY A 12 3.40 6.42 7.17
CA GLY A 12 4.00 7.64 7.73
C GLY A 12 5.41 7.31 8.20
N PRO A 13 6.45 8.02 7.73
CA PRO A 13 7.79 7.81 8.24
C PRO A 13 7.94 8.38 9.65
N GLY A 14 8.77 7.73 10.47
CA GLY A 14 9.27 8.30 11.71
C GLY A 14 10.26 9.45 11.47
N PRO A 15 10.92 9.96 12.52
CA PRO A 15 11.98 10.96 12.37
C PRO A 15 13.13 10.45 11.49
N THR A 16 13.56 11.28 10.54
CA THR A 16 14.73 11.00 9.68
C THR A 16 16.01 11.22 10.49
N LYS A 17 16.88 10.21 10.54
CA LYS A 17 18.21 10.32 11.15
C LYS A 17 19.19 11.01 10.18
N PRO A 18 20.30 11.58 10.67
CA PRO A 18 21.40 12.00 9.79
C PRO A 18 21.77 10.89 8.81
N ASP A 19 22.08 11.27 7.57
CA ASP A 19 22.48 10.38 6.47
C ASP A 19 21.43 9.38 5.98
N HIS A 20 20.19 9.44 6.49
CA HIS A 20 19.08 8.66 5.99
C HIS A 20 18.22 9.46 5.00
N VAL A 21 17.76 8.82 3.94
CA VAL A 21 16.89 9.45 2.94
C VAL A 21 15.48 9.72 3.45
N ILE A 22 15.01 8.96 4.45
CA ILE A 22 13.70 9.08 5.09
C ILE A 22 13.79 8.47 6.51
N GLY A 23 12.80 8.72 7.36
CA GLY A 23 12.63 7.95 8.59
C GLY A 23 12.14 6.53 8.31
N VAL A 24 12.28 5.64 9.31
CA VAL A 24 11.75 4.29 9.22
C VAL A 24 10.24 4.36 8.94
N VAL A 25 9.80 3.65 7.89
CA VAL A 25 8.39 3.64 7.47
C VAL A 25 7.83 2.22 7.56
N ALA A 26 6.61 2.13 8.08
CA ALA A 26 5.84 0.90 8.14
C ALA A 26 4.51 1.09 7.41
N PRO A 27 3.99 0.03 6.76
CA PRO A 27 2.65 0.10 6.17
C PRO A 27 1.61 0.32 7.26
N THR A 28 0.63 1.14 6.94
CA THR A 28 -0.55 1.35 7.79
C THR A 28 -1.75 0.57 7.27
N SER A 29 -2.75 0.38 8.13
CA SER A 29 -3.91 -0.46 7.81
C SER A 29 -4.70 0.13 6.64
N SER A 30 -4.79 -0.62 5.55
CA SER A 30 -5.35 -0.14 4.28
C SER A 30 -6.85 0.12 4.35
N TYR A 31 -7.59 -0.57 5.24
CA TYR A 31 -9.04 -0.41 5.36
C TYR A 31 -9.45 1.04 5.66
N ARG A 32 -8.59 1.84 6.31
CA ARG A 32 -8.87 3.26 6.59
C ARG A 32 -8.91 4.11 5.31
N MET A 33 -8.31 3.61 4.23
CA MET A 33 -8.26 4.27 2.93
C MET A 33 -9.33 3.74 1.96
N ASP A 34 -10.12 2.73 2.35
CA ASP A 34 -11.15 2.14 1.48
C ASP A 34 -12.15 3.14 0.92
N PRO A 35 -12.67 4.12 1.70
CA PRO A 35 -13.59 5.11 1.17
C PRO A 35 -13.03 5.98 0.05
N TYR A 36 -11.69 6.11 -0.03
CA TYR A 36 -11.00 7.01 -0.96
C TYR A 36 -10.35 6.27 -2.13
N THR A 37 -10.01 4.99 -1.94
CA THR A 37 -9.22 4.21 -2.89
C THR A 37 -9.89 4.05 -4.26
N PRO A 38 -11.21 3.76 -4.37
CA PRO A 38 -11.87 3.70 -5.68
C PRO A 38 -11.74 5.00 -6.47
N LYS A 39 -11.84 6.16 -5.79
CA LYS A 39 -11.69 7.45 -6.43
C LYS A 39 -10.25 7.72 -6.89
N LEU A 40 -9.27 7.26 -6.13
CA LEU A 40 -7.85 7.31 -6.53
C LEU A 40 -7.59 6.46 -7.78
N PHE A 41 -8.19 5.27 -7.86
CA PHE A 41 -8.08 4.41 -9.05
C PHE A 41 -8.78 5.01 -10.27
N GLU A 42 -9.94 5.64 -10.08
CA GLU A 42 -10.62 6.42 -11.12
C GLU A 42 -9.73 7.56 -11.66
N TYR A 43 -8.96 8.22 -10.79
CA TYR A 43 -7.96 9.23 -11.17
C TYR A 43 -6.64 8.67 -11.73
N GLY A 44 -6.56 7.37 -11.97
CA GLY A 44 -5.44 6.75 -12.69
C GLY A 44 -4.36 6.11 -11.82
N VAL A 45 -4.51 6.09 -10.49
CA VAL A 45 -3.64 5.30 -9.60
C VAL A 45 -3.77 3.82 -9.97
N LYS A 46 -2.64 3.15 -10.17
CA LYS A 46 -2.61 1.74 -10.63
C LYS A 46 -2.38 0.74 -9.53
N ALA A 47 -1.87 1.17 -8.38
CA ALA A 47 -1.85 0.32 -7.21
C ALA A 47 -1.89 1.08 -5.89
N ALA A 48 -2.35 0.37 -4.86
CA ALA A 48 -2.30 0.80 -3.47
C ALA A 48 -1.47 -0.19 -2.66
N ILE A 49 -0.59 0.31 -1.79
CA ILE A 49 0.23 -0.49 -0.87
C ILE A 49 -0.15 -0.11 0.56
N GLY A 50 -0.47 -1.11 1.39
CA GLY A 50 -0.61 -0.91 2.84
C GLY A 50 -0.52 -2.25 3.57
N LYS A 51 -1.37 -2.49 4.57
CA LYS A 51 -1.48 -3.80 5.23
C LYS A 51 -2.92 -4.15 5.62
N GLY A 52 -3.18 -5.44 5.76
CA GLY A 52 -4.46 -5.98 6.22
C GLY A 52 -5.46 -6.16 5.08
N ASN A 53 -6.56 -6.83 5.41
CA ASN A 53 -7.65 -7.08 4.47
C ASN A 53 -8.40 -5.78 4.14
N ARG A 54 -9.04 -5.78 2.97
CA ARG A 54 -9.81 -4.67 2.41
C ARG A 54 -11.28 -5.04 2.32
N ALA A 55 -12.15 -4.05 2.15
CA ALA A 55 -13.55 -4.26 1.84
C ALA A 55 -13.75 -4.79 0.40
N LYS A 56 -14.90 -5.43 0.13
CA LYS A 56 -15.19 -6.06 -1.18
C LYS A 56 -15.24 -5.05 -2.32
N GLU A 57 -15.60 -3.81 -2.01
CA GLU A 57 -15.64 -2.68 -2.93
C GLU A 57 -14.26 -2.38 -3.52
N ILE A 58 -13.18 -2.67 -2.78
CA ILE A 58 -11.80 -2.49 -3.27
C ILE A 58 -11.46 -3.55 -4.30
N ARG A 59 -11.87 -4.80 -4.08
CA ARG A 59 -11.75 -5.87 -5.07
C ARG A 59 -12.49 -5.50 -6.36
N GLN A 60 -13.70 -4.96 -6.26
CA GLN A 60 -14.44 -4.50 -7.43
C GLN A 60 -13.73 -3.34 -8.14
N ALA A 61 -13.25 -2.35 -7.39
CA ALA A 61 -12.51 -1.23 -7.95
C ALA A 61 -11.19 -1.66 -8.65
N CYS A 62 -10.50 -2.69 -8.14
CA CYS A 62 -9.34 -3.29 -8.80
C CYS A 62 -9.68 -3.82 -10.21
N ILE A 63 -10.84 -4.46 -10.37
CA ILE A 63 -11.34 -4.95 -11.65
C ILE A 63 -11.71 -3.76 -12.54
N ASP A 64 -12.56 -2.86 -12.05
CA ASP A 64 -13.15 -1.77 -12.84
C ASP A 64 -12.09 -0.81 -13.41
N PHE A 65 -11.03 -0.55 -12.66
CA PHE A 65 -9.98 0.41 -13.03
C PHE A 65 -8.67 -0.24 -13.47
N ASN A 66 -8.64 -1.58 -13.57
CA ASN A 66 -7.44 -2.36 -13.86
C ASN A 66 -6.27 -1.93 -12.96
N ALA A 67 -6.50 -2.02 -11.64
CA ALA A 67 -5.59 -1.62 -10.57
C ALA A 67 -5.39 -2.77 -9.57
N VAL A 68 -4.31 -2.72 -8.79
CA VAL A 68 -3.93 -3.81 -7.86
C VAL A 68 -3.81 -3.29 -6.42
N SER A 69 -4.27 -4.06 -5.44
CA SER A 69 -3.96 -3.81 -4.04
C SER A 69 -2.85 -4.73 -3.59
N PHE A 70 -1.84 -4.16 -2.94
CA PHE A 70 -0.72 -4.88 -2.35
C PHE A 70 -0.77 -4.77 -0.82
N SER A 71 -0.39 -5.85 -0.14
CA SER A 71 0.01 -5.80 1.26
C SER A 71 1.53 -5.87 1.36
N ALA A 72 2.11 -4.86 1.99
CA ALA A 72 3.46 -4.93 2.52
C ALA A 72 3.45 -5.74 3.82
N ILE A 73 4.56 -6.42 4.09
CA ILE A 73 4.69 -7.29 5.26
C ILE A 73 4.83 -6.41 6.52
N GLY A 74 3.93 -6.60 7.49
CA GLY A 74 4.02 -5.92 8.78
C GLY A 74 5.18 -6.47 9.63
N GLY A 75 5.87 -5.59 10.35
CA GLY A 75 6.97 -5.98 11.25
C GLY A 75 8.38 -5.98 10.63
N ILE A 76 8.50 -5.74 9.32
CA ILE A 76 9.79 -5.65 8.62
C ILE A 76 10.15 -4.22 8.18
N SER A 77 9.79 -3.22 8.98
CA SER A 77 9.94 -1.80 8.60
C SER A 77 11.38 -1.38 8.30
N ALA A 78 12.38 -2.00 8.94
CA ALA A 78 13.79 -1.77 8.62
C ALA A 78 14.13 -2.21 7.19
N THR A 79 13.60 -3.36 6.75
CA THR A 79 13.75 -3.85 5.37
C THR A 79 13.04 -2.94 4.38
N LEU A 80 11.79 -2.57 4.65
CA LEU A 80 11.01 -1.69 3.76
C LEU A 80 11.65 -0.30 3.62
N PHE A 81 12.13 0.25 4.73
CA PHE A 81 12.89 1.50 4.74
C PHE A 81 14.15 1.41 3.87
N ALA A 82 14.90 0.29 3.96
CA ALA A 82 16.11 0.07 3.18
C ALA A 82 15.85 -0.09 1.67
N CYS A 83 14.60 -0.25 1.23
CA CYS A 83 14.21 -0.27 -0.19
C CYS A 83 13.98 1.14 -0.76
N ILE A 84 13.88 2.17 0.09
CA ILE A 84 13.62 3.55 -0.35
C ILE A 84 14.95 4.22 -0.68
N ARG A 85 15.07 4.75 -1.89
CA ARG A 85 16.27 5.38 -2.44
C ARG A 85 16.22 6.90 -2.38
N LYS A 86 15.03 7.49 -2.53
CA LYS A 86 14.78 8.93 -2.38
C LYS A 86 13.40 9.17 -1.79
N ALA A 87 13.26 10.27 -1.06
CA ALA A 87 11.99 10.77 -0.56
C ALA A 87 11.97 12.30 -0.64
N GLU A 88 10.90 12.84 -1.20
CA GLU A 88 10.69 14.29 -1.36
C GLU A 88 9.27 14.63 -0.93
N ILE A 89 9.10 15.60 -0.03
CA ILE A 89 7.77 16.12 0.29
C ILE A 89 7.26 16.93 -0.90
N VAL A 90 6.11 16.55 -1.45
CA VAL A 90 5.51 17.18 -2.63
C VAL A 90 4.21 17.92 -2.34
N ALA A 91 3.58 17.68 -1.19
CA ALA A 91 2.42 18.44 -0.73
C ALA A 91 2.19 18.29 0.79
N TYR A 92 1.55 19.31 1.37
CA TYR A 92 1.05 19.30 2.75
C TYR A 92 2.12 19.05 3.81
N GLU A 93 3.25 19.77 3.71
CA GLU A 93 4.37 19.68 4.66
C GLU A 93 3.94 19.94 6.12
N ASP A 94 2.93 20.79 6.30
CA ASP A 94 2.32 21.11 7.60
C ASP A 94 1.70 19.89 8.30
N LEU A 95 1.34 18.85 7.54
CA LEU A 95 0.82 17.58 8.07
C LEU A 95 1.92 16.63 8.59
N LYS A 96 3.19 17.04 8.52
CA LYS A 96 4.34 16.31 9.10
C LYS A 96 4.44 14.87 8.57
N THR A 97 4.26 13.86 9.43
CA THR A 97 4.35 12.43 9.06
C THR A 97 3.30 12.01 8.03
N GLU A 98 2.19 12.75 7.92
CA GLU A 98 1.12 12.52 6.95
C GLU A 98 1.30 13.33 5.65
N ALA A 99 2.40 14.08 5.50
CA ALA A 99 2.70 14.81 4.28
C ALA A 99 2.88 13.87 3.09
N ILE A 100 2.42 14.29 1.91
CA ILE A 100 2.56 13.48 0.69
C ILE A 100 4.01 13.53 0.24
N GLN A 101 4.61 12.36 0.11
CA GLN A 101 5.99 12.20 -0.32
C GLN A 101 6.07 11.42 -1.63
N ARG A 102 6.89 11.92 -2.56
CA ARG A 102 7.32 11.18 -3.73
C ARG A 102 8.50 10.30 -3.33
N LEU A 103 8.35 8.99 -3.55
CA LEU A 103 9.37 8.00 -3.20
C LEU A 103 9.95 7.36 -4.47
N GLU A 104 11.27 7.21 -4.51
CA GLU A 104 11.92 6.26 -5.42
C GLU A 104 12.21 4.98 -4.63
N ILE A 105 11.66 3.85 -5.08
CA ILE A 105 11.66 2.59 -4.35
C ILE A 105 12.24 1.47 -5.24
N GLU A 106 13.07 0.61 -4.64
CA GLU A 106 13.71 -0.52 -5.32
C GLU A 106 13.60 -1.79 -4.47
N ASN A 107 13.28 -2.93 -5.09
CA ASN A 107 13.21 -4.24 -4.44
C ASN A 107 12.30 -4.30 -3.19
N PHE A 108 11.13 -3.67 -3.27
CA PHE A 108 10.17 -3.58 -2.15
C PHE A 108 9.29 -4.85 -2.09
N PRO A 109 9.38 -5.65 -1.02
CA PRO A 109 8.64 -6.91 -0.94
C PRO A 109 7.15 -6.67 -0.68
N LEU A 110 6.31 -7.22 -1.55
CA LEU A 110 4.86 -7.05 -1.53
C LEU A 110 4.16 -8.38 -1.82
N LEU A 111 2.94 -8.51 -1.31
CA LEU A 111 2.00 -9.55 -1.70
C LEU A 111 0.85 -8.91 -2.48
N VAL A 112 0.48 -9.50 -3.62
CA VAL A 112 -0.77 -9.14 -4.31
C VAL A 112 -1.93 -9.61 -3.45
N THR A 113 -2.74 -8.69 -2.93
CA THR A 113 -3.87 -9.03 -2.05
C THR A 113 -5.20 -8.90 -2.75
N ASN A 114 -5.36 -7.95 -3.66
CA ASN A 114 -6.49 -7.93 -4.59
C ASN A 114 -5.96 -7.70 -6.00
N ASP A 115 -6.29 -8.61 -6.92
CA ASP A 115 -5.87 -8.55 -8.32
C ASP A 115 -6.99 -8.01 -9.24
N THR A 116 -6.67 -7.85 -10.51
CA THR A 116 -7.56 -7.30 -11.54
C THR A 116 -8.60 -8.29 -12.06
N GLN A 117 -8.56 -9.54 -11.60
CA GLN A 117 -9.50 -10.61 -11.95
C GLN A 117 -10.47 -10.92 -10.80
N GLY A 118 -10.40 -10.14 -9.72
CA GLY A 118 -11.17 -10.36 -8.52
C GLY A 118 -10.59 -11.45 -7.64
N GLY A 119 -9.29 -11.69 -7.63
CA GLY A 119 -8.66 -12.45 -6.55
C GLY A 119 -8.68 -11.67 -5.23
N ASP A 120 -8.80 -12.38 -4.12
CA ASP A 120 -8.58 -11.86 -2.78
C ASP A 120 -7.75 -12.87 -1.98
N LEU A 121 -6.50 -12.53 -1.70
CA LEU A 121 -5.57 -13.42 -1.02
C LEU A 121 -6.04 -13.76 0.40
N TYR A 122 -6.63 -12.80 1.12
CA TYR A 122 -7.08 -13.00 2.49
C TYR A 122 -8.30 -13.92 2.51
N GLU A 123 -9.25 -13.75 1.59
CA GLU A 123 -10.40 -14.64 1.48
C GLU A 123 -9.98 -16.06 1.08
N GLN A 124 -9.15 -16.19 0.05
CA GLN A 124 -8.73 -17.48 -0.52
C GLN A 124 -7.88 -18.31 0.44
N GLU A 125 -6.81 -17.72 1.01
CA GLU A 125 -5.89 -18.48 1.85
C GLU A 125 -6.49 -18.78 3.23
N VAL A 126 -7.25 -17.84 3.84
CA VAL A 126 -7.91 -18.11 5.13
C VAL A 126 -8.91 -19.26 4.98
N GLU A 127 -9.72 -19.26 3.92
CA GLU A 127 -10.71 -20.32 3.71
C GLU A 127 -10.06 -21.69 3.42
N LYS A 128 -8.96 -21.70 2.67
CA LYS A 128 -8.16 -22.90 2.41
C LYS A 128 -7.67 -23.56 3.69
N TYR A 129 -7.02 -22.80 4.59
CA TYR A 129 -6.51 -23.39 5.85
C TYR A 129 -7.63 -23.69 6.85
N ARG A 130 -8.73 -22.95 6.85
CA ARG A 130 -9.91 -23.28 7.65
C ARG A 130 -10.47 -24.67 7.30
N LYS A 131 -10.55 -25.00 6.01
CA LYS A 131 -10.98 -26.33 5.56
C LYS A 131 -10.03 -27.43 6.01
N LEU A 132 -8.72 -27.19 5.95
CA LEU A 132 -7.70 -28.15 6.39
C LEU A 132 -7.74 -28.42 7.91
N LEU A 133 -8.06 -27.41 8.71
CA LEU A 133 -8.15 -27.56 10.18
C LEU A 133 -9.43 -28.27 10.63
N ASN A 134 -10.47 -28.25 9.81
CA ASN A 134 -11.78 -28.87 10.10
C ASN A 134 -11.95 -30.25 9.44
N ALA A 135 -10.96 -30.73 8.69
CA ALA A 135 -10.94 -32.03 8.02
C ALA A 135 -10.23 -33.08 8.90
#